data_AF-A0A932EYU0-F1
#
_entry.id   AF-A0A932EYU0-F1
#
_cell.length_a   1.000
_cell.length_b   1.000
_cell.length_c   1.000
_cell.angle_alpha   90.00
_cell.angle_beta   90.00
_cell.angle_gamma   90.00
#
_symmetry.space_group_name_H-M   'P 1'
#
loop_
_entity.id
_entity.type
_entity.pdbx_description
1 polymer ?
#
loop_
_entity_poly.entity_id
_entity_poly.type
_entity_poly.pdbx_seq_one_letter_code
_entity_poly.pdbx_strand_id
1 'polypeptide(L)'
;MRRLVPLVAMVALAVVACSAGGDSSAPPSTTAARRSTSTTTGGTAAGPPSTTSTSTTGGTTTLDKADPRAEVVKAYRAALAVDQALGAAPNENDPRLAGSYTGAAEDRLKQVLLGYRLKGWVGTYVGKRFDVTIEAVQMDGASSALLTACIVDGGVLLERSTGKAINDKLVTTEERARLLRGSDGRWRVAVRDTRAEWAGVAGCAA
;
A
#
# COMPACT_ATOMS: atom_id res chain seq x y z
N MET A 1 -33.99 8.49 22.88
CA MET A 1 -33.99 9.24 21.59
C MET A 1 -32.78 8.77 20.77
N ARG A 2 -32.98 7.90 19.78
CA ARG A 2 -31.93 7.41 18.88
C ARG A 2 -31.75 8.43 17.74
N ARG A 3 -30.56 9.01 17.59
CA ARG A 3 -30.20 9.77 16.39
C ARG A 3 -29.21 8.94 15.57
N LEU A 4 -29.70 8.52 14.40
CA LEU A 4 -28.94 7.88 13.33
C LEU A 4 -27.93 8.88 12.76
N VAL A 5 -26.67 8.46 12.61
CA VAL A 5 -25.63 9.21 11.91
C VAL A 5 -25.52 8.65 10.49
N PRO A 6 -25.58 9.48 9.43
CA PRO A 6 -25.61 8.98 8.06
C PRO A 6 -24.23 8.49 7.61
N LEU A 7 -24.23 7.25 7.15
CA LEU A 7 -23.24 6.59 6.31
C LEU A 7 -23.05 7.42 5.02
N VAL A 8 -21.84 7.91 4.75
CA VAL A 8 -21.52 8.53 3.45
C VAL A 8 -21.34 7.40 2.44
N ALA A 9 -22.37 7.21 1.61
CA ALA A 9 -22.47 6.21 0.58
C ALA A 9 -21.54 6.52 -0.61
N MET A 10 -20.84 5.48 -1.08
CA MET A 10 -20.19 5.47 -2.39
C MET A 10 -21.23 5.71 -3.49
N VAL A 11 -20.93 6.64 -4.40
CA VAL A 11 -21.66 6.77 -5.66
C VAL A 11 -21.08 5.74 -6.64
N ALA A 12 -21.84 4.66 -6.84
CA ALA A 12 -21.61 3.67 -7.89
C ALA A 12 -22.10 4.22 -9.23
N LEU A 13 -21.25 4.15 -10.26
CA LEU A 13 -21.65 4.36 -11.65
C LEU A 13 -22.57 3.22 -12.09
N ALA A 14 -23.81 3.55 -12.44
CA ALA A 14 -24.77 2.62 -13.03
C ALA A 14 -24.47 2.41 -14.52
N VAL A 15 -24.34 1.14 -14.89
CA VAL A 15 -24.24 0.63 -16.26
C VAL A 15 -25.64 0.62 -16.88
N VAL A 16 -25.78 1.20 -18.08
CA VAL A 16 -27.00 1.10 -18.88
C VAL A 16 -27.07 -0.27 -19.55
N ALA A 17 -28.19 -0.95 -19.32
CA ALA A 17 -28.58 -2.22 -19.91
C ALA A 17 -29.24 -2.04 -21.29
N CYS A 18 -29.16 -3.07 -22.14
CA CYS A 18 -30.17 -3.40 -23.13
C CYS A 18 -30.29 -4.92 -23.28
N SER A 19 -31.50 -5.36 -23.59
CA SER A 19 -32.14 -6.62 -23.20
C SER A 19 -32.29 -7.64 -24.35
N ALA A 20 -33.01 -8.74 -24.02
CA ALA A 20 -33.60 -9.79 -24.88
C ALA A 20 -32.69 -11.02 -25.10
N GLY A 21 -33.10 -12.28 -24.92
CA GLY A 21 -34.41 -12.92 -24.74
C GLY A 21 -34.39 -14.25 -25.49
N GLY A 22 -35.00 -15.32 -24.96
CA GLY A 22 -35.41 -16.49 -25.77
C GLY A 22 -34.98 -17.89 -25.28
N ASP A 23 -36.01 -18.69 -25.04
CA ASP A 23 -36.14 -20.10 -24.59
C ASP A 23 -35.31 -21.18 -25.31
N SER A 24 -35.03 -22.31 -24.62
CA SER A 24 -35.57 -23.65 -24.99
C SER A 24 -35.08 -24.81 -24.09
N SER A 25 -36.01 -25.74 -23.85
CA SER A 25 -36.03 -26.88 -22.94
C SER A 25 -35.16 -28.10 -23.30
N ALA A 26 -34.75 -28.87 -22.27
CA ALA A 26 -35.08 -30.31 -22.04
C ALA A 26 -33.95 -31.11 -21.31
N PRO A 27 -34.26 -31.89 -20.26
CA PRO A 27 -33.55 -33.13 -19.89
C PRO A 27 -34.31 -34.35 -20.48
N PRO A 28 -33.95 -35.65 -20.28
CA PRO A 28 -32.86 -36.28 -19.51
C PRO A 28 -32.10 -37.38 -20.31
N SER A 29 -31.10 -38.06 -19.70
CA SER A 29 -31.02 -39.55 -19.61
C SER A 29 -29.64 -40.10 -19.19
N THR A 30 -29.69 -40.86 -18.10
CA THR A 30 -28.91 -42.06 -17.69
C THR A 30 -27.92 -42.71 -18.66
N THR A 31 -26.78 -43.17 -18.12
CA THR A 31 -26.33 -44.58 -18.19
C THR A 31 -25.30 -44.88 -17.09
N ALA A 32 -25.43 -46.06 -16.50
CA ALA A 32 -24.70 -46.58 -15.34
C ALA A 32 -23.39 -47.30 -15.70
N ALA A 33 -22.52 -47.38 -14.69
CA ALA A 33 -21.65 -48.50 -14.29
C ALA A 33 -20.69 -49.13 -15.32
N ARG A 34 -19.39 -49.19 -14.98
CA ARG A 34 -18.78 -50.45 -14.53
C ARG A 34 -17.41 -50.27 -13.88
N ARG A 35 -17.31 -50.85 -12.69
CA ARG A 35 -16.12 -51.37 -12.01
C ARG A 35 -15.39 -52.37 -12.92
N SER A 36 -14.07 -52.37 -12.93
CA SER A 36 -13.25 -53.59 -12.91
C SER A 36 -11.80 -53.29 -12.48
N THR A 37 -11.39 -54.10 -11.52
CA THR A 37 -10.09 -54.22 -10.87
C THR A 37 -9.16 -55.08 -11.72
N SER A 38 -7.85 -54.79 -11.77
CA SER A 38 -6.82 -55.82 -11.73
C SER A 38 -5.40 -55.22 -11.64
N THR A 39 -4.74 -55.64 -10.57
CA THR A 39 -3.31 -55.62 -10.23
C THR A 39 -2.39 -56.23 -11.29
N THR A 40 -1.15 -55.72 -11.43
CA THR A 40 0.07 -56.55 -11.64
C THR A 40 1.33 -55.80 -11.20
N THR A 41 2.27 -56.60 -10.71
CA THR A 41 3.48 -56.39 -9.90
C THR A 41 4.73 -55.97 -10.68
N GLY A 42 5.66 -55.26 -9.99
CA GLY A 42 7.10 -55.55 -10.04
C GLY A 42 7.98 -54.71 -10.98
N GLY A 43 9.03 -54.09 -10.43
CA GLY A 43 10.11 -53.49 -11.22
C GLY A 43 11.06 -52.59 -10.42
N THR A 44 12.01 -53.19 -9.71
CA THR A 44 13.19 -52.52 -9.11
C THR A 44 14.13 -52.02 -10.22
N ALA A 45 14.57 -50.75 -10.19
CA ALA A 45 15.94 -50.34 -10.56
C ALA A 45 16.17 -48.80 -10.50
N ALA A 46 17.30 -48.45 -9.86
CA ALA A 46 18.27 -47.39 -10.16
C ALA A 46 17.81 -45.93 -10.32
N GLY A 47 18.29 -45.09 -9.40
CA GLY A 47 17.97 -43.66 -9.32
C GLY A 47 18.73 -42.72 -10.26
N PRO A 48 18.45 -41.40 -10.17
CA PRO A 48 19.29 -40.35 -10.73
C PRO A 48 20.27 -39.78 -9.67
N PRO A 49 21.47 -39.33 -10.06
CA PRO A 49 22.47 -38.78 -9.14
C PRO A 49 22.01 -37.45 -8.52
N SER A 50 22.19 -37.32 -7.20
CA SER A 50 22.11 -36.03 -6.51
C SER A 50 23.34 -35.19 -6.86
N THR A 51 23.16 -34.15 -7.65
CA THR A 51 24.15 -33.10 -7.87
C THR A 51 24.27 -32.24 -6.61
N THR A 52 25.30 -32.50 -5.81
CA THR A 52 25.75 -31.58 -4.76
C THR A 52 26.52 -30.43 -5.41
N SER A 53 25.88 -29.28 -5.58
CA SER A 53 26.59 -28.05 -5.94
C SER A 53 27.18 -27.43 -4.67
N THR A 54 28.47 -27.66 -4.44
CA THR A 54 29.28 -26.92 -3.48
C THR A 54 29.53 -25.51 -4.04
N SER A 55 28.87 -24.49 -3.48
CA SER A 55 29.25 -23.10 -3.71
C SER A 55 30.27 -22.70 -2.65
N THR A 56 31.56 -22.65 -3.03
CA THR A 56 32.63 -22.07 -2.23
C THR A 56 33.21 -20.86 -2.96
N THR A 57 33.64 -19.89 -2.15
CA THR A 57 34.46 -18.71 -2.48
C THR A 57 33.59 -17.50 -2.84
N GLY A 58 33.41 -16.54 -1.93
CA GLY A 58 34.51 -15.78 -1.32
C GLY A 58 34.75 -14.54 -2.18
N GLY A 59 33.77 -13.65 -2.22
CA GLY A 59 33.85 -12.37 -2.91
C GLY A 59 34.30 -11.29 -1.94
N THR A 60 35.55 -10.87 -2.08
CA THR A 60 36.15 -9.68 -1.48
C THR A 60 35.15 -8.52 -1.40
N THR A 61 34.82 -8.07 -0.18
CA THR A 61 34.00 -6.87 0.02
C THR A 61 34.84 -5.65 -0.32
N THR A 62 34.76 -5.21 -1.58
CA THR A 62 35.13 -3.85 -1.97
C THR A 62 34.25 -2.87 -1.20
N LEU A 63 34.87 -1.88 -0.56
CA LEU A 63 34.19 -0.82 0.18
C LEU A 63 33.20 -0.05 -0.71
N ASP A 64 32.01 0.17 -0.15
CA ASP A 64 31.05 1.27 -0.39
C ASP A 64 30.45 1.48 -1.80
N LYS A 65 29.40 0.70 -2.08
CA LYS A 65 28.25 1.22 -2.83
C LYS A 65 27.07 1.27 -1.87
N ALA A 66 26.61 2.48 -1.53
CA ALA A 66 25.44 2.66 -0.68
C ALA A 66 24.25 1.84 -1.23
N ASP A 67 23.53 1.13 -0.35
CA ASP A 67 22.36 0.35 -0.74
C ASP A 67 21.30 1.32 -1.31
N PRO A 68 20.94 1.23 -2.61
CA PRO A 68 19.94 2.12 -3.20
C PRO A 68 18.58 2.02 -2.52
N ARG A 69 18.27 0.90 -1.86
CA ARG A 69 17.04 0.77 -1.06
C ARG A 69 17.06 1.68 0.16
N ALA A 70 18.22 1.90 0.78
CA ALA A 70 18.34 2.79 1.93
C ALA A 70 18.02 4.25 1.54
N GLU A 71 18.41 4.68 0.34
CA GLU A 71 18.03 6.01 -0.17
C GLU A 71 16.52 6.14 -0.37
N VAL A 72 15.87 5.10 -0.93
CA VAL A 72 14.41 5.07 -1.11
C VAL A 72 13.69 5.14 0.24
N VAL A 73 14.11 4.35 1.22
CA VAL A 73 13.53 4.37 2.58
C VAL A 73 13.72 5.74 3.23
N LYS A 74 14.91 6.33 3.13
CA LYS A 74 15.21 7.66 3.65
C LYS A 74 14.29 8.71 3.02
N ALA A 75 14.13 8.68 1.70
CA ALA A 75 13.27 9.62 0.98
C ALA A 75 11.79 9.46 1.36
N TYR A 76 11.30 8.23 1.47
CA TYR A 76 9.92 7.97 1.90
C TYR A 76 9.66 8.49 3.31
N ARG A 77 10.55 8.22 4.27
CA ARG A 77 10.42 8.72 5.65
C ARG A 77 10.48 10.25 5.70
N ALA A 78 11.35 10.88 4.92
CA ALA A 78 11.40 12.34 4.80
C ALA A 78 10.10 12.92 4.22
N ALA A 79 9.51 12.25 3.23
CA ALA A 79 8.23 12.65 2.65
C ALA A 79 7.08 12.57 3.68
N LEU A 80 7.04 11.54 4.52
CA LEU A 80 6.08 11.44 5.61
C LEU A 80 6.26 12.56 6.64
N ALA A 81 7.50 12.91 7.00
CA ALA A 81 7.77 14.02 7.91
C ALA A 81 7.29 15.37 7.32
N VAL A 82 7.44 15.57 6.00
CA VAL A 82 6.90 16.74 5.30
C VAL A 82 5.37 16.74 5.34
N ASP A 83 4.72 15.61 5.06
CA ASP A 83 3.26 15.45 5.15
C ASP A 83 2.75 15.82 6.56
N GLN A 84 3.36 15.28 7.61
CA GLN A 84 2.99 15.60 9.00
C GLN A 84 3.18 17.09 9.34
N ALA A 85 4.31 17.68 8.95
CA ALA A 85 4.58 19.08 9.20
C ALA A 85 3.56 19.99 8.47
N LEU A 86 3.19 19.64 7.25
CA LEU A 86 2.18 20.36 6.48
C LEU A 86 0.77 20.08 6.98
N GLY A 87 0.48 18.90 7.52
CA GLY A 87 -0.78 18.63 8.22
C GLY A 87 -0.99 19.54 9.43
N ALA A 88 0.08 19.80 10.19
CA ALA A 88 0.05 20.70 11.35
C ALA A 88 -0.06 22.18 10.95
N ALA A 89 0.54 22.57 9.83
CA ALA A 89 0.45 23.91 9.26
C ALA A 89 0.10 23.86 7.76
N PRO A 90 -1.19 23.64 7.41
CA PRO A 90 -1.59 23.43 6.02
C PRO A 90 -1.19 24.56 5.07
N ASN A 91 -0.35 24.20 4.10
CA ASN A 91 0.08 25.05 3.00
C ASN A 91 0.30 24.19 1.75
N GLU A 92 -0.64 24.24 0.81
CA GLU A 92 -0.60 23.51 -0.46
C GLU A 92 0.47 24.01 -1.44
N ASN A 93 1.09 25.17 -1.16
CA ASN A 93 2.12 25.77 -2.00
C ASN A 93 3.52 25.70 -1.35
N ASP A 94 3.70 24.92 -0.28
CA ASP A 94 5.00 24.76 0.37
C ASP A 94 6.02 24.09 -0.58
N PRO A 95 7.20 24.69 -0.82
CA PRO A 95 8.18 24.16 -1.77
C PRO A 95 8.73 22.78 -1.39
N ARG A 96 8.59 22.35 -0.12
CA ARG A 96 8.97 21.00 0.32
C ARG A 96 8.12 19.90 -0.32
N LEU A 97 6.92 20.23 -0.83
CA LEU A 97 6.07 19.29 -1.57
C LEU A 97 6.79 18.80 -2.83
N ALA A 98 7.22 19.70 -3.70
CA ALA A 98 7.97 19.37 -4.92
C ALA A 98 9.35 18.74 -4.62
N GLY A 99 9.86 18.89 -3.39
CA GLY A 99 11.07 18.22 -2.92
C GLY A 99 10.87 16.74 -2.55
N SER A 100 9.66 16.35 -2.14
CA SER A 100 9.39 15.03 -1.54
C SER A 100 8.35 14.20 -2.29
N TYR A 101 7.49 14.86 -3.05
CA TYR A 101 6.40 14.30 -3.83
C TYR A 101 6.51 14.72 -5.29
N THR A 102 5.89 13.94 -6.18
CA THR A 102 5.74 14.28 -7.60
C THR A 102 4.47 13.63 -8.15
N GLY A 103 4.00 14.07 -9.32
CA GLY A 103 2.85 13.48 -10.00
C GLY A 103 1.60 13.39 -9.11
N ALA A 104 0.88 12.27 -9.21
CA ALA A 104 -0.42 12.08 -8.55
C ALA A 104 -0.36 12.18 -7.01
N ALA A 105 0.75 11.77 -6.38
CA ALA A 105 0.90 11.90 -4.94
C ALA A 105 1.05 13.37 -4.49
N GLU A 106 1.76 14.19 -5.28
CA GLU A 106 1.86 15.63 -5.01
C GLU A 106 0.51 16.31 -5.15
N ASP A 107 -0.21 16.04 -6.24
CA ASP A 107 -1.53 16.63 -6.49
C ASP A 107 -2.54 16.27 -5.41
N ARG A 108 -2.57 14.99 -5.00
CA ARG A 108 -3.44 14.52 -3.91
C ARG A 108 -3.13 15.23 -2.60
N LEU A 109 -1.85 15.35 -2.23
CA LEU A 109 -1.47 16.00 -0.98
C LEU A 109 -1.83 17.50 -1.01
N LYS A 110 -1.61 18.19 -2.13
CA LYS A 110 -2.06 19.59 -2.31
C LYS A 110 -3.56 19.74 -2.10
N GLN A 111 -4.37 18.85 -2.66
CA GLN A 111 -5.83 18.88 -2.49
C GLN A 111 -6.25 18.64 -1.03
N VAL A 112 -5.61 17.70 -0.33
CA VAL A 112 -5.86 17.46 1.10
C VAL A 112 -5.50 18.71 1.93
N LEU A 113 -4.33 19.29 1.71
CA LEU A 113 -3.86 20.48 2.43
C LEU A 113 -4.75 21.70 2.16
N LEU A 114 -5.17 21.91 0.91
CA LEU A 114 -6.15 22.94 0.55
C LEU A 114 -7.47 22.72 1.30
N GLY A 115 -7.95 21.47 1.34
CA GLY A 115 -9.15 21.08 2.08
C GLY A 115 -9.04 21.37 3.58
N TYR A 116 -7.89 21.08 4.19
CA TYR A 116 -7.63 21.39 5.60
C TYR A 116 -7.60 22.90 5.83
N ARG A 117 -6.89 23.65 4.98
CA ARG A 117 -6.81 25.11 5.07
C ARG A 117 -8.18 25.78 4.97
N LEU A 118 -9.00 25.39 3.99
CA LEU A 118 -10.34 25.96 3.78
C LEU A 118 -11.30 25.64 4.93
N LYS A 119 -11.13 24.49 5.60
CA LYS A 119 -11.95 24.08 6.75
C LYS A 119 -11.38 24.52 8.10
N GLY A 120 -10.23 25.16 8.11
CA GLY A 120 -9.52 25.50 9.35
C GLY A 120 -9.10 24.26 10.16
N TRP A 121 -8.82 23.14 9.50
CA TRP A 121 -8.37 21.90 10.14
C TRP A 121 -6.85 21.84 10.26
N VAL A 122 -6.35 21.17 11.30
CA VAL A 122 -4.91 20.94 11.53
C VAL A 122 -4.68 19.56 12.13
N GLY A 123 -3.59 18.90 11.71
CA GLY A 123 -3.13 17.65 12.29
C GLY A 123 -2.23 17.85 13.51
N THR A 124 -2.25 16.91 14.45
CA THR A 124 -1.28 16.84 15.55
C THR A 124 -0.98 15.39 15.92
N TYR A 125 0.27 15.16 16.32
CA TYR A 125 0.75 13.87 16.81
C TYR A 125 1.22 13.93 18.27
N VAL A 126 0.99 15.04 18.98
CA VAL A 126 1.44 15.21 20.37
C VAL A 126 0.79 14.17 21.27
N GLY A 127 1.62 13.33 21.90
CA GLY A 127 1.16 12.22 22.74
C GLY A 127 0.44 11.11 21.97
N LYS A 128 0.59 11.08 20.65
CA LYS A 128 -0.02 10.08 19.77
C LYS A 128 1.03 9.17 19.17
N ARG A 129 0.60 7.96 18.84
CA ARG A 129 1.44 6.93 18.25
C ARG A 129 1.56 7.19 16.74
N PHE A 130 2.79 7.18 16.24
CA PHE A 130 3.07 7.18 14.81
C PHE A 130 4.31 6.31 14.56
N ASP A 131 4.08 5.10 14.04
CA ASP A 131 5.16 4.15 13.75
C ASP A 131 5.12 3.76 12.28
N VAL A 132 6.29 3.69 11.65
CA VAL A 132 6.43 3.32 10.24
C VAL A 132 7.43 2.18 10.12
N THR A 133 6.93 1.00 9.76
CA THR A 133 7.73 -0.18 9.46
C THR A 133 7.78 -0.37 7.95
N ILE A 134 9.00 -0.46 7.39
CA ILE A 134 9.16 -0.78 5.97
C ILE A 134 9.21 -2.30 5.84
N GLU A 135 8.28 -2.86 5.07
CA GLU A 135 8.16 -4.31 4.89
C GLU A 135 8.96 -4.78 3.67
N ALA A 136 8.91 -4.01 2.59
CA ALA A 136 9.60 -4.35 1.35
C ALA A 136 10.00 -3.11 0.56
N VAL A 137 11.15 -3.20 -0.11
CA VAL A 137 11.59 -2.27 -1.15
C VAL A 137 12.03 -3.06 -2.37
N GLN A 138 11.28 -2.93 -3.45
CA GLN A 138 11.55 -3.56 -4.74
C GLN A 138 12.08 -2.47 -5.67
N MET A 139 13.33 -2.63 -6.11
CA MET A 139 13.93 -1.72 -7.09
C MET A 139 13.46 -2.12 -8.49
N ASP A 140 13.07 -1.13 -9.28
CA ASP A 140 12.75 -1.26 -10.70
C ASP A 140 13.73 -0.39 -11.49
N GLY A 141 14.88 -0.98 -11.82
CA GLY A 141 16.02 -0.24 -12.36
C GLY A 141 16.64 0.75 -11.36
N ALA A 142 17.27 1.80 -11.90
CA ALA A 142 18.02 2.79 -11.10
C ALA A 142 17.18 4.00 -10.66
N SER A 143 15.98 4.17 -11.20
CA SER A 143 15.18 5.39 -11.06
C SER A 143 13.73 5.15 -10.65
N SER A 144 13.32 3.91 -10.41
CA SER A 144 11.99 3.55 -9.91
C SER A 144 12.13 2.54 -8.78
N ALA A 145 11.26 2.65 -7.78
CA ALA A 145 11.16 1.69 -6.68
C ALA A 145 9.72 1.59 -6.20
N LEU A 146 9.32 0.39 -5.79
CA LEU A 146 8.06 0.11 -5.12
C LEU A 146 8.37 -0.22 -3.65
N LEU A 147 7.78 0.55 -2.74
CA LEU A 147 7.92 0.41 -1.30
C LEU A 147 6.58 -0.02 -0.71
N THR A 148 6.61 -1.00 0.19
CA THR A 148 5.45 -1.38 1.02
C THR A 148 5.79 -1.07 2.48
N ALA A 149 4.88 -0.39 3.17
CA ALA A 149 5.05 0.01 4.55
C ALA A 149 3.80 -0.31 5.37
N CYS A 150 4.02 -0.68 6.62
CA CYS A 150 2.99 -0.76 7.64
C CYS A 150 3.08 0.48 8.53
N ILE A 151 2.00 1.25 8.60
CA ILE A 151 1.95 2.50 9.37
C ILE A 151 0.90 2.37 10.47
N VAL A 152 1.29 2.58 11.71
CA VAL A 152 0.37 2.81 12.82
C VAL A 152 0.24 4.32 12.98
N ASP A 153 -0.96 4.85 12.77
CA ASP A 153 -1.25 6.29 12.79
C ASP A 153 -2.37 6.59 13.80
N GLY A 154 -2.01 7.29 14.88
CA GLY A 154 -2.93 7.85 15.86
C GLY A 154 -3.02 9.37 15.81
N GLY A 155 -2.57 9.99 14.72
CA GLY A 155 -2.66 11.42 14.49
C GLY A 155 -4.09 11.91 14.62
N VAL A 156 -4.25 13.10 15.20
CA VAL A 156 -5.56 13.72 15.41
C VAL A 156 -5.72 14.89 14.46
N LEU A 157 -6.85 14.92 13.75
CA LEU A 157 -7.30 16.08 13.00
C LEU A 157 -8.22 16.92 13.86
N LEU A 158 -7.88 18.19 14.06
CA LEU A 158 -8.59 19.14 14.92
C LEU A 158 -9.16 20.29 14.09
N GLU A 159 -10.27 20.86 14.54
CA GLU A 159 -10.68 22.20 14.13
C GLU A 159 -9.83 23.24 14.89
N ARG A 160 -9.09 24.08 14.17
CA ARG A 160 -8.09 25.00 14.73
C ARG A 160 -8.69 26.00 15.72
N SER A 161 -9.89 26.51 15.45
CA SER A 161 -10.53 27.55 16.27
C SER A 161 -11.03 27.05 17.62
N THR A 162 -11.49 25.79 17.68
CA THR A 162 -12.15 25.23 18.87
C THR A 162 -11.30 24.16 19.57
N GLY A 163 -10.30 23.60 18.89
CA GLY A 163 -9.56 22.42 19.36
C GLY A 163 -10.37 21.14 19.35
N LYS A 164 -11.59 21.14 18.78
CA LYS A 164 -12.44 19.95 18.69
C LYS A 164 -11.84 18.93 17.74
N ALA A 165 -11.79 17.67 18.16
CA ALA A 165 -11.40 16.57 17.29
C ALA A 165 -12.44 16.35 16.18
N ILE A 166 -11.94 16.34 14.94
CA ILE A 166 -12.65 15.94 13.72
C ILE A 166 -12.42 14.46 13.45
N ASN A 167 -11.20 13.99 13.68
CA ASN A 167 -10.83 12.58 13.65
C ASN A 167 -9.73 12.33 14.68
N ASP A 168 -9.90 11.35 15.55
CA ASP A 168 -8.96 10.94 16.60
C ASP A 168 -8.72 9.41 16.62
N LYS A 169 -9.05 8.74 15.52
CA LYS A 169 -8.92 7.29 15.40
C LYS A 169 -7.45 6.89 15.35
N LEU A 170 -7.13 5.82 16.07
CA LEU A 170 -5.90 5.06 15.88
C LEU A 170 -6.18 3.97 14.84
N VAL A 171 -5.41 3.96 13.76
CA VAL A 171 -5.50 2.97 12.70
C VAL A 171 -4.13 2.39 12.37
N THR A 172 -4.13 1.18 11.81
CA THR A 172 -2.97 0.61 11.14
C THR A 172 -3.29 0.52 9.65
N THR A 173 -2.37 0.92 8.79
CA THR A 173 -2.54 0.85 7.34
C THR A 173 -1.37 0.12 6.68
N GLU A 174 -1.69 -0.74 5.71
CA GLU A 174 -0.71 -1.19 4.72
C GLU A 174 -0.72 -0.17 3.59
N GLU A 175 0.43 0.43 3.32
CA GLU A 175 0.61 1.37 2.23
C GLU A 175 1.57 0.84 1.19
N ARG A 176 1.26 1.15 -0.06
CA ARG A 176 2.15 0.95 -1.19
C ARG A 176 2.49 2.28 -1.83
N ALA A 177 3.77 2.57 -1.94
CA ALA A 177 4.29 3.79 -2.54
C ALA A 177 5.21 3.47 -3.72
N ARG A 178 5.01 4.16 -4.84
CA ARG A 178 5.98 4.19 -5.94
C ARG A 178 6.83 5.44 -5.78
N LEU A 179 8.15 5.27 -5.74
CA LEU A 179 9.10 6.36 -5.73
C LEU A 179 9.81 6.45 -7.08
N LEU A 180 10.04 7.67 -7.54
CA LEU A 180 10.78 7.97 -8.77
C LEU A 180 11.97 8.85 -8.45
N ARG A 181 13.10 8.57 -9.09
CA ARG A 181 14.32 9.38 -9.01
C ARG A 181 14.30 10.42 -10.12
N GLY A 182 14.29 11.70 -9.75
CA GLY A 182 14.37 12.81 -10.70
C GLY A 182 15.73 12.90 -11.39
N SER A 183 15.82 13.75 -12.42
CA SER A 183 17.08 14.10 -13.08
C SER A 183 18.09 14.76 -12.13
N ASP A 184 17.61 15.35 -11.05
CA ASP A 184 18.40 15.89 -9.93
C ASP A 184 18.90 14.82 -8.96
N GLY A 185 18.67 13.54 -9.25
CA GLY A 185 19.11 12.42 -8.43
C GLY A 185 18.33 12.23 -7.13
N ARG A 186 17.24 12.98 -6.90
CA ARG A 186 16.43 12.85 -5.67
C ARG A 186 15.23 11.93 -5.88
N TRP A 187 15.03 11.03 -4.93
CA TRP A 187 13.83 10.19 -4.84
C TRP A 187 12.64 10.98 -4.32
N ARG A 188 11.48 10.81 -4.96
CA ARG A 188 10.20 11.42 -4.57
C ARG A 188 9.08 10.40 -4.65
N VAL A 189 8.09 10.54 -3.78
CA VAL A 189 6.88 9.72 -3.82
C VAL A 189 6.01 10.19 -4.99
N ALA A 190 5.82 9.31 -5.98
CA ALA A 190 5.02 9.58 -7.18
C ALA A 190 3.56 9.09 -7.03
N VAL A 191 3.38 7.98 -6.31
CA VAL A 191 2.09 7.38 -5.99
C VAL A 191 2.15 6.84 -4.56
N ARG A 192 1.07 6.98 -3.80
CA ARG A 192 0.91 6.43 -2.45
C ARG A 192 -0.55 6.04 -2.23
N ASP A 193 -0.78 4.75 -2.01
CA ASP A 193 -2.10 4.18 -1.84
C ASP A 193 -2.17 3.28 -0.60
N THR A 194 -3.27 3.41 0.14
CA THR A 194 -3.63 2.49 1.21
C THR A 194 -4.23 1.22 0.60
N ARG A 195 -3.65 0.07 0.93
CA ARG A 195 -4.08 -1.26 0.44
C ARG A 195 -5.06 -1.93 1.38
N ALA A 196 -4.83 -1.75 2.68
CA ALA A 196 -5.67 -2.25 3.76
C ALA A 196 -5.60 -1.32 4.96
N GLU A 197 -6.65 -1.33 5.78
CA GLU A 197 -6.76 -0.55 7.01
C GLU A 197 -7.39 -1.40 8.11
N TRP A 198 -6.84 -1.31 9.30
CA TRP A 198 -7.33 -1.96 10.51
C TRP A 198 -7.52 -0.93 11.63
N ALA A 199 -8.54 -1.12 12.45
CA ALA A 199 -8.73 -0.29 13.64
C ALA A 199 -7.71 -0.64 14.72
N GLY A 200 -7.13 0.37 15.37
CA GLY A 200 -6.16 0.21 16.44
C GLY A 200 -4.76 -0.18 15.94
N VAL A 201 -3.96 -0.75 16.85
CA VAL A 201 -2.63 -1.30 16.53
C VAL A 201 -2.78 -2.73 16.04
N ALA A 202 -2.34 -3.00 14.82
CA ALA A 202 -2.29 -4.32 14.20
C ALA A 202 -0.96 -4.51 13.46
N GLY A 203 -0.71 -5.71 12.92
CA GLY A 203 0.34 -5.95 11.93
C GLY A 203 -0.24 -5.94 10.52
N CYS A 204 0.53 -5.50 9.52
CA CYS A 204 0.09 -5.50 8.12
C CYS A 204 0.38 -6.83 7.40
N ALA A 205 1.24 -7.68 7.96
CA ALA A 205 1.43 -9.05 7.50
C ALA A 205 0.25 -9.93 7.96
N ALA A 206 -0.66 -10.22 7.03
CA ALA A 206 -1.68 -11.26 7.14
C ALA A 206 -1.31 -12.44 6.25
#